data_AF-A0A7W4CVV5-F1
#
_entry.id   AF-A0A7W4CVV5-F1
#
_cell.length_a   1.000
_cell.length_b   1.000
_cell.length_c   1.000
_cell.angle_alpha   90.00
_cell.angle_beta   90.00
_cell.angle_gamma   90.00
#
_symmetry.space_group_name_H-M   'P 1'
#
loop_
_entity.id
_entity.type
_entity.pdbx_description
1 polymer ?
#
loop_
_entity_poly.entity_id
_entity_poly.type
_entity_poly.pdbx_seq_one_letter_code
_entity_poly.pdbx_strand_id
1 'polypeptide(L)'
;MGTTTHRFLLSIGASVGVLALASASLPASAVDPIACGDVITTSTTLTQDLVCSSGNGLEIGANGVVLDLAGFTLSGSPTTGVGVNLAYRDNVVVANGTIEGFNVGVEIQQSTRVSISKVNIATRDRGINIGGGGGHLIEKNVIADVGRDGVRVGGESTGTVVTKNTVTGAVWGISVTDNAVGTVVEKNIATGNENMGVGAFGAPSGTRFLKNVVSTTRDHGIIIGAGAANSYLEKNEVYTSGQVGIKVEDSRTTLIKNIVVNNGGLGIQAPTGVTGSGNLAAGNNGGVDPQCTGVVCLPYI
;
A
#
# COMPACT_ATOMS: atom_id res chain seq x y z
N MET A 1 -108.05 -0.95 -26.40
CA MET A 1 -107.19 -1.06 -25.20
C MET A 1 -105.79 -1.41 -25.66
N GLY A 2 -104.77 -0.64 -25.25
CA GLY A 2 -103.35 -0.96 -25.45
C GLY A 2 -102.59 0.02 -26.34
N THR A 3 -102.35 1.24 -25.85
CA THR A 3 -101.37 2.21 -26.37
C THR A 3 -99.95 1.82 -25.93
N THR A 4 -98.93 1.89 -26.80
CA THR A 4 -97.53 1.95 -26.33
C THR A 4 -96.60 2.68 -27.31
N THR A 5 -96.48 3.97 -27.02
CA THR A 5 -95.35 4.91 -27.00
C THR A 5 -93.98 4.53 -27.60
N HIS A 6 -93.49 5.42 -28.47
CA HIS A 6 -92.12 5.51 -29.00
C HIS A 6 -91.05 5.77 -27.92
N ARG A 7 -89.86 5.19 -28.10
CA ARG A 7 -88.62 5.61 -27.43
C ARG A 7 -87.46 5.70 -28.43
N PHE A 8 -87.07 6.94 -28.74
CA PHE A 8 -85.80 7.29 -29.36
C PHE A 8 -84.67 7.10 -28.32
N LEU A 9 -83.61 6.36 -28.68
CA LEU A 9 -82.38 6.26 -27.90
C LEU A 9 -81.26 6.99 -28.68
N LEU A 10 -80.82 8.13 -28.14
CA LEU A 10 -79.67 8.89 -28.59
C LEU A 10 -78.41 8.27 -27.97
N SER A 11 -77.56 7.63 -28.76
CA SER A 11 -76.25 7.12 -28.30
C SER A 11 -75.21 8.23 -28.34
N ILE A 12 -74.84 8.77 -27.18
CA ILE A 12 -73.71 9.68 -27.01
C ILE A 12 -72.44 8.83 -26.98
N GLY A 13 -71.64 8.86 -28.05
CA GLY A 13 -70.30 8.25 -28.08
C GLY A 13 -69.30 9.15 -27.35
N ALA A 14 -68.87 8.75 -26.15
CA ALA A 14 -67.77 9.39 -25.44
C ALA A 14 -66.44 8.83 -25.95
N SER A 15 -65.79 9.56 -26.86
CA SER A 15 -64.43 9.29 -27.30
C SER A 15 -63.44 9.63 -26.18
N VAL A 16 -62.94 8.61 -25.49
CA VAL A 16 -61.81 8.72 -24.55
C VAL A 16 -60.54 8.90 -25.38
N GLY A 17 -60.07 10.14 -25.51
CA GLY A 17 -58.76 10.43 -26.08
C GLY A 17 -57.66 9.95 -25.15
N VAL A 18 -56.98 8.87 -25.55
CA VAL A 18 -55.75 8.41 -24.88
C VAL A 18 -54.65 9.42 -25.24
N LEU A 19 -54.35 10.32 -24.31
CA LEU A 19 -53.23 11.25 -24.43
C LEU A 19 -51.94 10.44 -24.23
N ALA A 20 -51.30 10.06 -25.33
CA ALA A 20 -49.98 9.45 -25.29
C ALA A 20 -48.97 10.46 -24.75
N LEU A 21 -48.63 10.33 -23.46
CA LEU A 21 -47.52 11.05 -22.86
C LEU A 21 -46.23 10.57 -23.52
N ALA A 22 -45.73 11.34 -24.48
CA ALA A 22 -44.40 11.15 -25.03
C ALA A 22 -43.40 11.31 -23.88
N SER A 23 -42.81 10.20 -23.46
CA SER A 23 -41.71 10.17 -22.50
C SER A 23 -40.52 10.80 -23.19
N ALA A 24 -40.28 12.08 -22.94
CA ALA A 24 -39.05 12.73 -23.34
C ALA A 24 -37.90 12.04 -22.57
N SER A 25 -37.21 11.12 -23.24
CA SER A 25 -35.95 10.58 -22.74
C SER A 25 -34.96 11.74 -22.70
N LEU A 26 -34.68 12.26 -21.50
CA LEU A 26 -33.54 13.14 -21.31
C LEU A 26 -32.30 12.37 -21.78
N PRO A 27 -31.42 12.96 -22.61
CA PRO A 27 -30.14 12.32 -22.87
C PRO A 27 -29.47 12.13 -21.52
N ALA A 28 -29.09 10.90 -21.19
CA ALA A 28 -28.19 10.67 -20.07
C ALA A 28 -26.96 11.54 -20.33
N SER A 29 -26.72 12.54 -19.48
CA SER A 29 -25.45 13.27 -19.52
C SER A 29 -24.36 12.21 -19.43
N ALA A 30 -23.63 12.02 -20.52
CA ALA A 30 -22.42 11.23 -20.49
C ALA A 30 -21.54 11.92 -19.46
N VAL A 31 -21.23 11.21 -18.37
CA VAL A 31 -20.19 11.66 -17.44
C VAL A 31 -18.93 11.73 -18.27
N ASP A 32 -18.29 12.90 -18.30
CA ASP A 32 -17.05 13.06 -19.05
C ASP A 32 -16.07 11.96 -18.63
N PRO A 33 -15.48 11.24 -19.59
CA PRO A 33 -14.56 10.17 -19.27
C PRO A 33 -13.36 10.75 -18.51
N ILE A 34 -13.01 10.08 -17.42
CA ILE A 34 -11.85 10.42 -16.61
C ILE A 34 -10.58 10.50 -17.46
N ALA A 35 -9.78 11.54 -17.22
CA ALA A 35 -8.54 11.83 -17.92
C ALA A 35 -7.38 12.07 -16.94
N CYS A 36 -6.16 12.04 -17.47
CA CYS A 36 -4.97 12.36 -16.69
C CYS A 36 -5.01 13.81 -16.18
N GLY A 37 -4.66 14.01 -14.91
CA GLY A 37 -4.72 15.29 -14.21
C GLY A 37 -6.07 15.58 -13.55
N ASP A 38 -7.07 14.71 -13.72
CA ASP A 38 -8.39 14.94 -13.12
C ASP A 38 -8.36 14.90 -11.60
N VAL A 39 -9.20 15.76 -11.01
CA VAL A 39 -9.40 15.86 -9.56
C VAL A 39 -10.66 15.07 -9.16
N ILE A 40 -10.44 13.94 -8.50
CA ILE A 40 -11.47 13.01 -8.06
C ILE A 40 -12.15 13.52 -6.80
N THR A 41 -13.36 14.02 -6.96
CA THR A 41 -14.20 14.54 -5.85
C THR A 41 -15.37 13.63 -5.49
N THR A 42 -15.64 12.63 -6.33
CA THR A 42 -16.65 11.58 -6.08
C THR A 42 -16.04 10.22 -6.39
N SER A 43 -16.53 9.17 -5.73
CA SER A 43 -16.02 7.82 -5.95
C SER A 43 -16.10 7.45 -7.43
N THR A 44 -14.98 7.00 -7.98
CA THR A 44 -14.80 6.82 -9.41
C THR A 44 -14.22 5.44 -9.66
N THR A 45 -14.72 4.80 -10.71
CA THR A 45 -14.21 3.53 -11.23
C THR A 45 -13.68 3.77 -12.62
N LEU A 46 -12.43 3.38 -12.88
CA LEU A 46 -11.88 3.46 -14.23
C LEU A 46 -12.63 2.50 -15.16
N THR A 47 -12.82 2.94 -16.41
CA THR A 47 -13.48 2.16 -17.47
C THR A 47 -12.54 1.86 -18.64
N GLN A 48 -11.32 2.39 -18.59
CA GLN A 48 -10.28 2.25 -19.59
C GLN A 48 -8.91 2.54 -18.98
N ASP A 49 -7.85 2.12 -19.67
CA ASP A 49 -6.49 2.52 -19.35
C ASP A 49 -6.31 4.03 -19.57
N LEU A 50 -5.45 4.64 -18.75
CA LEU A 50 -5.05 6.04 -18.85
C LEU A 50 -3.56 6.13 -19.16
N VAL A 51 -3.19 6.96 -20.13
CA VAL A 51 -1.81 7.18 -20.55
C VAL A 51 -1.47 8.66 -20.39
N CYS A 52 -0.70 8.98 -19.35
CA CYS A 52 -0.38 10.33 -18.95
C CYS A 52 0.98 10.76 -19.53
N SER A 53 0.97 11.77 -20.40
CA SER A 53 2.20 12.27 -21.04
C SER A 53 3.05 13.16 -20.13
N SER A 54 2.43 13.81 -19.14
CA SER A 54 3.06 14.78 -18.23
C SER A 54 2.24 14.96 -16.96
N GLY A 55 2.83 15.55 -15.92
CA GLY A 55 2.13 15.88 -14.68
C GLY A 55 1.83 14.65 -13.81
N ASN A 56 0.83 14.78 -12.95
CA ASN A 56 0.33 13.67 -12.13
C ASN A 56 -0.77 12.90 -12.89
N GLY A 57 -0.97 11.64 -12.53
CA GLY A 57 -2.00 10.79 -13.13
C GLY A 57 -3.40 11.19 -12.69
N LEU A 58 -3.73 11.03 -11.41
CA LEU A 58 -5.00 11.42 -10.81
C LEU A 58 -4.78 12.09 -9.46
N GLU A 59 -5.59 13.09 -9.15
CA GLU A 59 -5.55 13.86 -7.91
C GLU A 59 -6.78 13.54 -7.05
N ILE A 60 -6.61 13.21 -5.78
CA ILE A 60 -7.77 13.02 -4.88
C ILE A 60 -8.19 14.36 -4.28
N GLY A 61 -9.38 14.83 -4.69
CA GLY A 61 -9.93 16.13 -4.32
C GLY A 61 -10.84 16.15 -3.10
N ALA A 62 -11.37 15.01 -2.67
CA ALA A 62 -12.34 14.94 -1.58
C ALA A 62 -12.08 13.79 -0.59
N ASN A 63 -12.67 13.92 0.60
CA ASN A 63 -12.68 12.87 1.63
C ASN A 63 -13.71 11.79 1.28
N GLY A 64 -13.55 10.59 1.82
CA GLY A 64 -14.56 9.54 1.70
C GLY A 64 -14.71 8.95 0.29
N VAL A 65 -13.78 9.25 -0.61
CA VAL A 65 -13.85 8.78 -2.00
C VAL A 65 -13.12 7.45 -2.20
N VAL A 66 -13.67 6.64 -3.09
CA VAL A 66 -13.05 5.42 -3.58
C VAL A 66 -12.61 5.64 -5.02
N LEU A 67 -11.33 5.48 -5.30
CA LEU A 67 -10.79 5.32 -6.64
C LEU A 67 -10.53 3.84 -6.88
N ASP A 68 -11.41 3.21 -7.65
CA ASP A 68 -11.24 1.83 -8.10
C ASP A 68 -10.66 1.83 -9.51
N LEU A 69 -9.43 1.34 -9.68
CA LEU A 69 -8.81 1.22 -11.00
C LEU A 69 -9.43 0.06 -11.80
N ALA A 70 -10.28 -0.79 -11.20
CA ALA A 70 -11.04 -1.87 -11.85
C ALA A 70 -10.22 -2.82 -12.75
N GLY A 71 -8.93 -2.98 -12.46
CA GLY A 71 -7.99 -3.79 -13.23
C GLY A 71 -7.32 -3.04 -14.39
N PHE A 72 -7.70 -1.79 -14.66
CA PHE A 72 -7.07 -0.94 -15.66
C PHE A 72 -5.72 -0.38 -15.18
N THR A 73 -4.97 0.11 -16.16
CA THR A 73 -3.63 0.67 -15.98
C THR A 73 -3.69 2.20 -16.04
N LEU A 74 -3.18 2.83 -14.99
CA LEU A 74 -2.79 4.23 -15.00
C LEU A 74 -1.29 4.28 -15.29
N SER A 75 -0.91 4.74 -16.47
CA SER A 75 0.47 4.74 -16.95
C SER A 75 1.00 6.17 -17.12
N GLY A 76 2.26 6.37 -16.75
CA GLY A 76 2.98 7.63 -16.87
C GLY A 76 4.13 7.59 -17.89
N SER A 77 4.78 8.74 -18.06
CA SER A 77 5.97 8.92 -18.90
C SER A 77 7.20 9.28 -18.05
N PRO A 78 8.43 9.31 -18.60
CA PRO A 78 9.63 9.76 -17.89
C PRO A 78 9.54 11.16 -17.25
N THR A 79 8.60 12.01 -17.69
CA THR A 79 8.40 13.36 -17.16
C THR A 79 7.22 13.47 -16.19
N THR A 80 6.52 12.36 -15.91
CA THR A 80 5.38 12.34 -14.99
C THR A 80 5.83 12.25 -13.53
N GLY A 81 5.08 12.94 -12.66
CA GLY A 81 5.36 13.03 -11.23
C GLY A 81 4.80 11.83 -10.47
N VAL A 82 3.55 11.96 -10.01
CA VAL A 82 2.87 10.98 -9.17
C VAL A 82 1.72 10.31 -9.94
N GLY A 83 1.56 8.99 -9.82
CA GLY A 83 0.42 8.27 -10.37
C GLY A 83 -0.90 8.70 -9.72
N VAL A 84 -1.06 8.42 -8.43
CA VAL A 84 -2.19 8.91 -7.63
C VAL A 84 -1.66 9.80 -6.50
N ASN A 85 -2.00 11.08 -6.54
CA ASN A 85 -1.60 12.05 -5.53
C ASN A 85 -2.77 12.37 -4.60
N LEU A 86 -2.53 12.35 -3.29
CA LEU A 86 -3.53 12.73 -2.30
C LEU A 86 -2.90 13.50 -1.12
N ALA A 87 -3.42 14.70 -0.87
CA ALA A 87 -2.93 15.59 0.16
C ALA A 87 -4.08 16.15 1.00
N TYR A 88 -3.93 16.14 2.33
CA TYR A 88 -4.93 16.64 3.28
C TYR A 88 -6.32 16.01 3.06
N ARG A 89 -6.36 14.68 2.93
CA ARG A 89 -7.59 13.91 2.74
C ARG A 89 -7.83 12.94 3.87
N ASP A 90 -9.09 12.55 4.00
CA ASP A 90 -9.51 11.57 4.98
C ASP A 90 -10.36 10.47 4.35
N ASN A 91 -10.18 9.23 4.83
CA ASN A 91 -11.03 8.08 4.47
C ASN A 91 -11.07 7.84 2.95
N VAL A 92 -9.90 7.75 2.32
CA VAL A 92 -9.75 7.52 0.88
C VAL A 92 -9.36 6.08 0.62
N VAL A 93 -9.92 5.47 -0.42
CA VAL A 93 -9.52 4.14 -0.89
C VAL A 93 -9.00 4.24 -2.32
N VAL A 94 -7.83 3.66 -2.59
CA VAL A 94 -7.31 3.43 -3.95
C VAL A 94 -7.11 1.93 -4.11
N ALA A 95 -7.72 1.33 -5.13
CA ALA A 95 -7.71 -0.13 -5.24
C ALA A 95 -7.70 -0.69 -6.66
N ASN A 96 -7.32 -1.97 -6.76
CA ASN A 96 -7.52 -2.89 -7.88
C ASN A 96 -7.04 -2.38 -9.25
N GLY A 97 -5.74 -2.41 -9.52
CA GLY A 97 -5.25 -2.12 -10.87
C GLY A 97 -3.75 -1.97 -10.94
N THR A 98 -3.26 -1.29 -11.96
CA THR A 98 -1.83 -1.07 -12.16
C THR A 98 -1.52 0.43 -12.21
N ILE A 99 -0.47 0.84 -11.50
CA ILE A 99 0.11 2.19 -11.58
C ILE A 99 1.56 2.04 -12.01
N GLU A 100 1.90 2.54 -13.20
CA GLU A 100 3.24 2.33 -13.75
C GLU A 100 3.80 3.58 -14.45
N GLY A 101 5.12 3.63 -14.58
CA GLY A 101 5.76 4.66 -15.40
C GLY A 101 5.73 6.07 -14.82
N PHE A 102 5.37 6.25 -13.56
CA PHE A 102 5.49 7.50 -12.80
C PHE A 102 6.80 7.57 -12.01
N ASN A 103 7.15 8.74 -11.48
CA ASN A 103 8.24 8.86 -10.51
C ASN A 103 7.84 8.24 -9.16
N VAL A 104 6.64 8.57 -8.68
CA VAL A 104 6.01 7.98 -7.49
C VAL A 104 4.69 7.32 -7.89
N GLY A 105 4.40 6.12 -7.40
CA GLY A 105 3.13 5.43 -7.71
C GLY A 105 1.96 6.08 -6.98
N VAL A 106 2.02 6.05 -5.65
CA VAL A 106 1.03 6.72 -4.78
C VAL A 106 1.75 7.61 -3.77
N GLU A 107 1.34 8.86 -3.69
CA GLU A 107 1.84 9.84 -2.73
C GLU A 107 0.71 10.20 -1.75
N ILE A 108 0.97 10.02 -0.45
CA ILE A 108 0.05 10.33 0.66
C ILE A 108 0.67 11.44 1.51
N GLN A 109 0.11 12.64 1.47
CA GLN A 109 0.62 13.77 2.26
C GLN A 109 -0.42 14.22 3.29
N GLN A 110 -0.02 14.27 4.55
CA GLN A 110 -0.81 14.86 5.64
C GLN A 110 -2.28 14.41 5.65
N SER A 111 -2.51 13.11 5.43
CA SER A 111 -3.85 12.54 5.22
C SER A 111 -4.17 11.49 6.29
N THR A 112 -5.42 11.16 6.51
CA THR A 112 -5.82 10.14 7.50
C THR A 112 -6.65 9.04 6.88
N ARG A 113 -6.57 7.82 7.44
CA ARG A 113 -7.41 6.68 7.04
C ARG A 113 -7.40 6.39 5.54
N VAL A 114 -6.22 6.42 4.92
CA VAL A 114 -6.06 6.08 3.50
C VAL A 114 -5.76 4.59 3.36
N SER A 115 -6.52 3.91 2.51
CA SER A 115 -6.34 2.49 2.19
C SER A 115 -5.86 2.32 0.75
N ILE A 116 -4.70 1.70 0.56
CA ILE A 116 -4.17 1.33 -0.76
C ILE A 116 -4.14 -0.19 -0.85
N SER A 117 -4.93 -0.78 -1.77
CA SER A 117 -5.06 -2.23 -1.81
C SER A 117 -5.14 -2.87 -3.20
N LYS A 118 -4.48 -4.01 -3.37
CA LYS A 118 -4.50 -4.79 -4.62
C LYS A 118 -4.05 -3.99 -5.84
N VAL A 119 -3.04 -3.13 -5.66
CA VAL A 119 -2.43 -2.36 -6.74
C VAL A 119 -1.08 -2.98 -7.11
N ASN A 120 -0.84 -3.16 -8.41
CA ASN A 120 0.47 -3.46 -8.97
C ASN A 120 1.19 -2.14 -9.26
N ILE A 121 2.39 -1.94 -8.73
CA ILE A 121 3.12 -0.67 -8.84
C ILE A 121 4.53 -0.90 -9.38
N ALA A 122 4.87 -0.20 -10.46
CA ALA A 122 6.20 -0.20 -11.06
C ALA A 122 6.60 1.23 -11.49
N THR A 123 7.47 1.87 -10.71
CA THR A 123 7.75 3.32 -10.78
C THR A 123 9.24 3.60 -10.75
N ARG A 124 9.66 4.83 -11.03
CA ARG A 124 11.08 5.17 -11.13
C ARG A 124 11.77 5.41 -9.79
N ASP A 125 11.05 5.87 -8.77
CA ASP A 125 11.64 6.25 -7.49
C ASP A 125 10.94 5.55 -6.33
N ARG A 126 9.67 5.87 -6.05
CA ARG A 126 8.94 5.21 -4.94
C ARG A 126 7.68 4.52 -5.41
N GLY A 127 7.37 3.36 -4.83
CA GLY A 127 6.08 2.70 -5.06
C GLY A 127 4.96 3.45 -4.35
N ILE A 128 4.98 3.40 -3.02
CA ILE A 128 4.04 4.12 -2.14
C ILE A 128 4.84 4.98 -1.16
N ASN A 129 4.58 6.29 -1.16
CA ASN A 129 5.22 7.24 -0.28
C ASN A 129 4.21 7.88 0.68
N ILE A 130 4.43 7.75 1.99
CA ILE A 130 3.61 8.35 3.03
C ILE A 130 4.41 9.45 3.74
N GLY A 131 4.01 10.70 3.51
CA GLY A 131 4.61 11.92 4.05
C GLY A 131 3.80 12.56 5.20
N GLY A 132 3.13 11.75 6.01
CA GLY A 132 2.48 12.17 7.25
C GLY A 132 0.98 11.91 7.34
N GLY A 133 0.46 12.12 8.55
CA GLY A 133 -0.94 11.85 8.92
C GLY A 133 -1.09 10.56 9.72
N GLY A 134 -2.12 9.75 9.48
CA GLY A 134 -2.25 8.51 10.25
C GLY A 134 -3.43 7.59 10.00
N GLY A 135 -3.31 6.37 10.53
CA GLY A 135 -4.30 5.30 10.38
C GLY A 135 -4.36 4.73 8.97
N HIS A 136 -3.26 4.77 8.22
CA HIS A 136 -3.20 4.23 6.86
C HIS A 136 -3.17 2.70 6.85
N LEU A 137 -3.74 2.10 5.80
CA LEU A 137 -3.69 0.68 5.53
C LEU A 137 -3.12 0.45 4.13
N ILE A 138 -1.93 -0.13 4.06
CA ILE A 138 -1.29 -0.52 2.81
C ILE A 138 -1.31 -2.04 2.75
N GLU A 139 -2.21 -2.61 1.95
CA GLU A 139 -2.40 -4.07 1.95
C GLU A 139 -2.49 -4.75 0.59
N LYS A 140 -1.90 -5.95 0.48
CA LYS A 140 -2.04 -6.82 -0.70
C LYS A 140 -1.58 -6.17 -2.02
N ASN A 141 -0.63 -5.24 -1.95
CA ASN A 141 -0.04 -4.62 -3.14
C ASN A 141 1.17 -5.43 -3.61
N VAL A 142 1.44 -5.38 -4.91
CA VAL A 142 2.66 -5.91 -5.53
C VAL A 142 3.46 -4.73 -6.03
N ILE A 143 4.64 -4.50 -5.46
CA ILE A 143 5.48 -3.34 -5.78
C ILE A 143 6.81 -3.87 -6.28
N ALA A 144 7.09 -3.64 -7.55
CA ALA A 144 8.22 -4.23 -8.23
C ALA A 144 9.06 -3.18 -8.96
N ASP A 145 10.38 -3.40 -8.98
CA ASP A 145 11.34 -2.69 -9.82
C ASP A 145 11.28 -1.16 -9.65
N VAL A 146 11.20 -0.71 -8.40
CA VAL A 146 11.21 0.71 -8.04
C VAL A 146 12.62 1.19 -7.68
N GLY A 147 12.99 2.39 -8.12
CA GLY A 147 14.38 2.87 -8.00
C GLY A 147 14.84 3.27 -6.59
N ARG A 148 13.93 3.35 -5.60
CA ARG A 148 14.26 3.68 -4.21
C ARG A 148 13.46 2.85 -3.20
N ASP A 149 12.33 3.36 -2.71
CA ASP A 149 11.54 2.72 -1.65
C ASP A 149 10.33 2.00 -2.28
N GLY A 150 10.12 0.72 -1.97
CA GLY A 150 8.86 0.03 -2.27
C GLY A 150 7.70 0.70 -1.55
N VAL A 151 7.78 0.71 -0.22
CA VAL A 151 6.88 1.47 0.66
C VAL A 151 7.70 2.29 1.63
N ARG A 152 7.49 3.61 1.65
CA ARG A 152 8.05 4.52 2.65
C ARG A 152 6.95 5.03 3.57
N VAL A 153 7.11 4.82 4.87
CA VAL A 153 6.27 5.39 5.94
C VAL A 153 7.07 6.44 6.69
N GLY A 154 6.76 7.72 6.50
CA GLY A 154 7.51 8.83 7.10
C GLY A 154 6.65 10.04 7.45
N GLY A 155 7.28 11.20 7.64
CA GLY A 155 6.61 12.48 7.92
C GLY A 155 5.77 12.48 9.20
N GLU A 156 6.26 11.90 10.29
CA GLU A 156 5.53 11.81 11.57
C GLU A 156 4.19 11.03 11.46
N SER A 157 4.07 10.15 10.46
CA SER A 157 2.88 9.30 10.29
C SER A 157 2.62 8.43 11.52
N THR A 158 1.35 8.32 11.93
CA THR A 158 0.95 7.54 13.10
C THR A 158 0.06 6.35 12.73
N GLY A 159 0.24 5.22 13.42
CA GLY A 159 -0.69 4.08 13.36
C GLY A 159 -0.89 3.49 11.95
N THR A 160 0.14 3.55 11.09
CA THR A 160 0.10 2.95 9.76
C THR A 160 0.27 1.44 9.85
N VAL A 161 -0.51 0.68 9.07
CA VAL A 161 -0.37 -0.77 8.92
C VAL A 161 0.03 -1.09 7.49
N VAL A 162 1.18 -1.72 7.32
CA VAL A 162 1.68 -2.26 6.04
C VAL A 162 1.60 -3.78 6.13
N THR A 163 0.63 -4.40 5.45
CA THR A 163 0.36 -5.83 5.60
C THR A 163 0.17 -6.60 4.30
N LYS A 164 0.73 -7.81 4.20
CA LYS A 164 0.53 -8.71 3.05
C LYS A 164 0.94 -8.12 1.69
N ASN A 165 1.88 -7.17 1.67
CA ASN A 165 2.44 -6.65 0.43
C ASN A 165 3.61 -7.53 -0.03
N THR A 166 3.82 -7.58 -1.34
CA THR A 166 5.01 -8.17 -1.95
C THR A 166 5.84 -7.04 -2.54
N VAL A 167 7.08 -6.89 -2.08
CA VAL A 167 8.02 -5.85 -2.54
C VAL A 167 9.27 -6.51 -3.11
N THR A 168 9.54 -6.26 -4.39
CA THR A 168 10.63 -6.90 -5.13
C THR A 168 11.49 -5.91 -5.90
N GLY A 169 12.81 -6.10 -5.89
CA GLY A 169 13.71 -5.32 -6.74
C GLY A 169 13.77 -3.82 -6.40
N ALA A 170 13.35 -3.42 -5.20
CA ALA A 170 13.54 -2.05 -4.72
C ALA A 170 14.95 -1.88 -4.14
N VAL A 171 15.44 -0.64 -4.05
CA VAL A 171 16.67 -0.39 -3.27
C VAL A 171 16.39 -0.64 -1.78
N TRP A 172 15.34 -0.02 -1.24
CA TRP A 172 14.81 -0.28 0.10
C TRP A 172 13.39 -0.84 -0.04
N GLY A 173 13.13 -2.04 0.49
CA GLY A 173 11.81 -2.66 0.35
C GLY A 173 10.73 -1.87 1.10
N ILE A 174 10.65 -2.02 2.43
CA ILE A 174 9.71 -1.28 3.28
C ILE A 174 10.49 -0.49 4.34
N SER A 175 10.43 0.84 4.26
CA SER A 175 11.12 1.78 5.14
C SER A 175 10.14 2.46 6.10
N VAL A 176 10.40 2.39 7.41
CA VAL A 176 9.72 3.22 8.43
C VAL A 176 10.71 4.28 8.94
N THR A 177 10.40 5.55 8.74
CA THR A 177 11.37 6.64 8.91
C THR A 177 10.73 7.94 9.37
N ASP A 178 11.54 8.98 9.49
CA ASP A 178 11.14 10.38 9.68
C ASP A 178 10.15 10.54 10.83
N ASN A 179 10.52 10.03 12.00
CA ASN A 179 9.73 10.11 13.23
C ASN A 179 8.33 9.47 13.16
N ALA A 180 8.09 8.54 12.24
CA ALA A 180 6.84 7.77 12.22
C ALA A 180 6.64 6.99 13.54
N VAL A 181 5.39 6.91 14.02
CA VAL A 181 5.06 6.35 15.33
C VAL A 181 4.05 5.20 15.22
N GLY A 182 4.36 4.08 15.86
CA GLY A 182 3.43 2.96 16.00
C GLY A 182 3.08 2.28 14.68
N THR A 183 4.00 2.26 13.73
CA THR A 183 3.80 1.56 12.45
C THR A 183 3.87 0.06 12.66
N VAL A 184 2.94 -0.69 12.07
CA VAL A 184 2.95 -2.16 12.05
C VAL A 184 3.26 -2.63 10.64
N VAL A 185 4.39 -3.31 10.48
CA VAL A 185 4.80 -3.97 9.24
C VAL A 185 4.61 -5.46 9.45
N GLU A 186 3.56 -6.05 8.90
CA GLU A 186 3.25 -7.47 9.15
C GLU A 186 2.97 -8.33 7.91
N LYS A 187 3.45 -9.57 7.90
CA LYS A 187 3.14 -10.56 6.84
C LYS A 187 3.50 -10.09 5.42
N ASN A 188 4.47 -9.18 5.29
CA ASN A 188 4.95 -8.77 3.98
C ASN A 188 6.03 -9.73 3.48
N ILE A 189 6.14 -9.84 2.17
CA ILE A 189 7.23 -10.53 1.48
C ILE A 189 8.12 -9.44 0.87
N ALA A 190 9.36 -9.33 1.32
CA ALA A 190 10.33 -8.40 0.76
C ALA A 190 11.52 -9.19 0.21
N THR A 191 11.64 -9.31 -1.12
CA THR A 191 12.61 -10.20 -1.75
C THR A 191 13.40 -9.54 -2.87
N GLY A 192 14.69 -9.85 -3.02
CA GLY A 192 15.50 -9.32 -4.11
C GLY A 192 15.77 -7.82 -4.03
N ASN A 193 15.63 -7.21 -2.84
CA ASN A 193 15.86 -5.77 -2.65
C ASN A 193 17.35 -5.48 -2.45
N GLU A 194 17.85 -4.36 -2.98
CA GLU A 194 19.30 -4.11 -3.04
C GLU A 194 19.92 -3.85 -1.67
N ASN A 195 19.37 -2.92 -0.88
CA ASN A 195 19.92 -2.52 0.41
C ASN A 195 19.26 -3.27 1.58
N MET A 196 17.93 -3.25 1.67
CA MET A 196 17.23 -3.96 2.74
C MET A 196 15.85 -4.44 2.32
N GLY A 197 15.35 -5.47 3.00
CA GLY A 197 13.98 -5.95 2.83
C GLY A 197 12.98 -5.06 3.57
N VAL A 198 13.11 -4.98 4.90
CA VAL A 198 12.29 -4.09 5.72
C VAL A 198 13.16 -3.42 6.79
N GLY A 199 12.84 -2.20 7.21
CA GLY A 199 13.63 -1.57 8.25
C GLY A 199 13.05 -0.29 8.83
N ALA A 200 13.62 0.13 9.95
CA ALA A 200 13.29 1.35 10.66
C ALA A 200 14.56 2.18 10.89
N PHE A 201 14.58 3.44 10.47
CA PHE A 201 15.72 4.37 10.64
C PHE A 201 15.23 5.82 10.57
N GLY A 202 15.99 6.82 11.03
CA GLY A 202 15.50 8.20 11.02
C GLY A 202 14.50 8.51 12.16
N ALA A 203 14.82 7.99 13.35
CA ALA A 203 14.09 8.21 14.60
C ALA A 203 12.59 7.82 14.67
N PRO A 204 12.08 6.79 13.96
CA PRO A 204 10.73 6.29 14.22
C PRO A 204 10.65 5.67 15.63
N SER A 205 9.43 5.50 16.16
CA SER A 205 9.26 4.84 17.46
C SER A 205 8.11 3.85 17.49
N GLY A 206 8.29 2.76 18.24
CA GLY A 206 7.26 1.74 18.44
C GLY A 206 6.93 0.93 17.18
N THR A 207 7.86 0.83 16.22
CA THR A 207 7.66 0.05 15.01
C THR A 207 7.60 -1.44 15.33
N ARG A 208 6.60 -2.14 14.80
CA ARG A 208 6.39 -3.58 14.99
C ARG A 208 6.57 -4.32 13.67
N PHE A 209 7.60 -5.15 13.57
CA PHE A 209 7.80 -6.05 12.44
C PHE A 209 7.34 -7.45 12.83
N LEU A 210 6.26 -7.93 12.22
CA LEU A 210 5.61 -9.18 12.63
C LEU A 210 5.45 -10.14 11.45
N LYS A 211 6.05 -11.34 11.52
CA LYS A 211 5.80 -12.39 10.52
C LYS A 211 6.12 -11.98 9.08
N ASN A 212 7.06 -11.05 8.89
CA ASN A 212 7.53 -10.72 7.55
C ASN A 212 8.48 -11.81 7.06
N VAL A 213 8.45 -12.09 5.76
CA VAL A 213 9.40 -12.95 5.09
C VAL A 213 10.31 -12.04 4.27
N VAL A 214 11.58 -11.97 4.66
CA VAL A 214 12.61 -11.22 3.95
C VAL A 214 13.57 -12.21 3.34
N SER A 215 13.88 -12.07 2.06
CA SER A 215 14.88 -12.94 1.45
C SER A 215 15.67 -12.30 0.33
N THR A 216 16.81 -12.90 0.00
CA THR A 216 17.61 -12.54 -1.19
C THR A 216 17.93 -11.05 -1.32
N THR A 217 18.06 -10.34 -0.19
CA THR A 217 18.49 -8.93 -0.20
C THR A 217 19.99 -8.87 -0.45
N ARG A 218 20.47 -7.84 -1.17
CA ARG A 218 21.90 -7.77 -1.53
C ARG A 218 22.77 -7.35 -0.34
N ASP A 219 22.21 -6.57 0.58
CA ASP A 219 22.85 -6.15 1.82
C ASP A 219 22.15 -6.79 3.04
N HIS A 220 21.51 -6.03 3.93
CA HIS A 220 20.89 -6.58 5.14
C HIS A 220 19.47 -7.08 4.90
N GLY A 221 18.98 -8.01 5.72
CA GLY A 221 17.58 -8.42 5.66
C GLY A 221 16.66 -7.38 6.31
N ILE A 222 16.79 -7.26 7.63
CA ILE A 222 16.07 -6.30 8.46
C ILE A 222 17.05 -5.35 9.15
N ILE A 223 16.80 -4.05 9.05
CA ILE A 223 17.61 -3.02 9.73
C ILE A 223 16.77 -2.28 10.78
N ILE A 224 17.30 -2.17 11.99
CA ILE A 224 16.82 -1.27 13.04
C ILE A 224 17.93 -0.28 13.36
N GLY A 225 17.88 0.87 12.71
CA GLY A 225 18.89 1.92 12.82
C GLY A 225 18.87 2.63 14.18
N ALA A 226 19.95 3.31 14.49
CA ALA A 226 20.06 4.10 15.72
C ALA A 226 18.89 5.10 15.84
N GLY A 227 18.29 5.16 17.03
CA GLY A 227 17.15 6.04 17.30
C GLY A 227 15.77 5.45 16.95
N ALA A 228 15.70 4.28 16.30
CA ALA A 228 14.45 3.56 16.05
C ALA A 228 13.90 2.90 17.35
N ALA A 229 13.51 3.75 18.30
CA ALA A 229 13.24 3.38 19.68
C ALA A 229 12.06 2.41 19.82
N ASN A 230 12.15 1.50 20.79
CA ASN A 230 11.07 0.57 21.15
C ASN A 230 10.61 -0.30 19.97
N SER A 231 11.53 -0.63 19.06
CA SER A 231 11.26 -1.54 17.95
C SER A 231 10.99 -2.96 18.44
N TYR A 232 10.00 -3.63 17.87
CA TYR A 232 9.59 -4.98 18.26
C TYR A 232 9.53 -5.90 17.04
N LEU A 233 10.37 -6.93 17.02
CA LEU A 233 10.44 -7.89 15.92
C LEU A 233 10.02 -9.26 16.43
N GLU A 234 8.92 -9.78 15.90
CA GLU A 234 8.41 -11.10 16.27
C GLU A 234 8.14 -11.98 15.07
N LYS A 235 8.68 -13.22 15.10
CA LYS A 235 8.41 -14.27 14.11
C LYS A 235 8.71 -13.84 12.68
N ASN A 236 9.64 -12.91 12.47
CA ASN A 236 10.11 -12.62 11.12
C ASN A 236 11.04 -13.74 10.68
N GLU A 237 11.00 -14.02 9.39
CA GLU A 237 11.84 -15.01 8.74
C GLU A 237 12.75 -14.29 7.76
N VAL A 238 14.07 -14.48 7.90
CA VAL A 238 15.07 -13.79 7.10
C VAL A 238 16.04 -14.78 6.50
N TYR A 239 16.09 -14.85 5.18
CA TYR A 239 16.84 -15.84 4.43
C TYR A 239 17.79 -15.20 3.43
N THR A 240 19.01 -15.74 3.32
CA THR A 240 19.90 -15.47 2.17
C THR A 240 20.11 -13.99 1.85
N SER A 241 20.13 -13.12 2.85
CA SER A 241 20.62 -11.74 2.71
C SER A 241 22.14 -11.75 2.50
N GLY A 242 22.67 -10.82 1.71
CA GLY A 242 24.10 -10.77 1.39
C GLY A 242 24.99 -10.43 2.58
N GLN A 243 24.44 -9.74 3.59
CA GLN A 243 25.13 -9.41 4.84
C GLN A 243 24.37 -9.98 6.06
N VAL A 244 24.27 -9.21 7.14
CA VAL A 244 23.57 -9.61 8.38
C VAL A 244 22.07 -9.77 8.10
N GLY A 245 21.48 -10.86 8.60
CA GLY A 245 20.05 -11.10 8.48
C GLY A 245 19.23 -10.03 9.21
N ILE A 246 19.44 -9.88 10.53
CA ILE A 246 18.83 -8.81 11.33
C ILE A 246 19.93 -7.95 11.97
N LYS A 247 20.06 -6.72 11.49
CA LYS A 247 20.99 -5.71 12.00
C LYS A 247 20.26 -4.75 12.93
N VAL A 248 20.67 -4.69 14.18
CA VAL A 248 20.11 -3.80 15.19
C VAL A 248 21.18 -2.83 15.70
N GLU A 249 20.80 -1.57 15.82
CA GLU A 249 21.65 -0.49 16.34
C GLU A 249 21.00 0.23 17.53
N ASP A 250 19.67 0.23 17.66
CA ASP A 250 18.99 0.77 18.85
C ASP A 250 18.82 -0.34 19.92
N SER A 251 19.39 -0.11 21.10
CA SER A 251 19.37 -1.07 22.20
C SER A 251 18.00 -1.28 22.84
N ARG A 252 17.02 -0.40 22.58
CA ARG A 252 15.63 -0.55 23.09
C ARG A 252 14.79 -1.46 22.20
N THR A 253 15.43 -2.31 21.41
CA THR A 253 14.78 -3.28 20.53
C THR A 253 14.46 -4.57 21.28
N THR A 254 13.33 -5.19 20.94
CA THR A 254 12.96 -6.53 21.42
C THR A 254 12.87 -7.50 20.24
N LEU A 255 13.55 -8.65 20.33
CA LEU A 255 13.59 -9.69 19.29
C LEU A 255 13.02 -11.01 19.83
N ILE A 256 11.84 -11.43 19.35
CA ILE A 256 11.17 -12.67 19.77
C ILE A 256 11.00 -13.65 18.61
N LYS A 257 11.50 -14.88 18.77
CA LYS A 257 11.17 -16.00 17.87
C LYS A 257 11.40 -15.72 16.37
N ASN A 258 12.38 -14.90 16.02
CA ASN A 258 12.75 -14.67 14.63
C ASN A 258 13.58 -15.86 14.12
N ILE A 259 13.40 -16.24 12.87
CA ILE A 259 14.17 -17.29 12.19
C ILE A 259 15.09 -16.61 11.18
N VAL A 260 16.40 -16.82 11.31
CA VAL A 260 17.39 -16.11 10.51
C VAL A 260 18.43 -17.08 9.97
N VAL A 261 18.36 -17.39 8.68
CA VAL A 261 19.04 -18.56 8.11
C VAL A 261 19.80 -18.23 6.82
N ASN A 262 21.01 -18.79 6.68
CA ASN A 262 21.83 -18.73 5.47
C ASN A 262 22.14 -17.31 4.97
N ASN A 263 22.26 -16.33 5.87
CA ASN A 263 22.67 -14.97 5.52
C ASN A 263 24.21 -14.89 5.40
N GLY A 264 24.71 -14.01 4.54
CA GLY A 264 26.15 -13.90 4.24
C GLY A 264 26.98 -13.42 5.44
N GLY A 265 26.39 -12.62 6.32
CA GLY A 265 26.95 -12.21 7.61
C GLY A 265 26.33 -12.98 8.77
N LEU A 266 26.43 -12.42 9.99
CA LEU A 266 25.74 -12.97 11.16
C LEU A 266 24.23 -13.11 10.92
N GLY A 267 23.59 -14.06 11.60
CA GLY A 267 22.13 -14.12 11.62
C GLY A 267 21.57 -12.86 12.26
N ILE A 268 21.92 -12.63 13.53
CA ILE A 268 21.53 -11.41 14.24
C ILE A 268 22.77 -10.69 14.78
N GLN A 269 22.89 -9.41 14.49
CA GLN A 269 23.88 -8.52 15.10
C GLN A 269 23.17 -7.43 15.89
N ALA A 270 23.37 -7.39 17.20
CA ALA A 270 22.74 -6.43 18.09
C ALA A 270 23.72 -5.84 19.12
N PRO A 271 23.49 -4.62 19.62
CA PRO A 271 24.21 -4.07 20.76
C PRO A 271 23.73 -4.66 22.09
N THR A 272 24.49 -4.43 23.16
CA THR A 272 24.04 -4.71 24.53
C THR A 272 22.77 -3.93 24.85
N GLY A 273 21.82 -4.58 25.54
CA GLY A 273 20.56 -3.98 25.97
C GLY A 273 19.35 -4.43 25.16
N VAL A 274 19.57 -4.97 23.96
CA VAL A 274 18.50 -5.63 23.18
C VAL A 274 17.98 -6.81 23.98
N THR A 275 16.66 -6.92 24.09
CA THR A 275 15.99 -7.97 24.86
C THR A 275 15.26 -8.96 23.95
N GLY A 276 14.82 -10.08 24.53
CA GLY A 276 13.98 -11.06 23.85
C GLY A 276 14.54 -12.48 23.92
N SER A 277 13.82 -13.43 23.33
CA SER A 277 14.12 -14.86 23.44
C SER A 277 13.54 -15.68 22.30
N GLY A 278 14.05 -16.91 22.15
CA GLY A 278 13.56 -17.90 21.19
C GLY A 278 13.93 -17.62 19.73
N ASN A 279 14.83 -16.66 19.47
CA ASN A 279 15.36 -16.46 18.12
C ASN A 279 16.18 -17.68 17.70
N LEU A 280 16.08 -18.04 16.43
CA LEU A 280 16.72 -19.20 15.82
C LEU A 280 17.64 -18.72 14.71
N ALA A 281 18.88 -19.19 14.69
CA ALA A 281 19.83 -18.85 13.65
C ALA A 281 20.68 -20.06 13.25
N ALA A 282 20.84 -20.29 11.96
CA ALA A 282 21.69 -21.35 11.42
C ALA A 282 22.22 -21.04 10.03
N GLY A 283 23.39 -21.59 9.70
CA GLY A 283 24.00 -21.47 8.37
C GLY A 283 24.41 -20.05 7.96
N ASN A 284 24.28 -19.07 8.85
CA ASN A 284 24.72 -17.71 8.60
C ASN A 284 26.25 -17.62 8.69
N ASN A 285 26.84 -16.61 8.05
CA ASN A 285 28.29 -16.38 8.08
C ASN A 285 29.09 -17.62 7.61
N GLY A 286 28.62 -18.25 6.51
CA GLY A 286 29.21 -19.50 6.02
C GLY A 286 29.11 -20.69 6.99
N GLY A 287 28.18 -20.63 7.94
CA GLY A 287 28.01 -21.65 8.99
C GLY A 287 28.98 -21.51 10.17
N VAL A 288 29.77 -20.44 10.24
CA VAL A 288 30.76 -20.23 11.29
C VAL A 288 30.14 -19.52 12.49
N ASP A 289 30.41 -20.02 13.69
CA ASP A 289 30.00 -19.40 14.95
C ASP A 289 30.81 -18.14 15.30
N PRO A 290 30.20 -17.16 16.00
CA PRO A 290 28.83 -17.19 16.51
C PRO A 290 27.79 -16.89 15.42
N GLN A 291 26.60 -17.50 15.50
CA GLN A 291 25.47 -17.15 14.63
C GLN A 291 24.81 -15.81 14.99
N CYS A 292 24.90 -15.40 16.26
CA CYS A 292 24.31 -14.15 16.75
C CYS A 292 25.24 -13.43 17.74
N THR A 293 25.17 -12.10 17.77
CA THR A 293 25.88 -11.26 18.76
C THR A 293 24.91 -10.27 19.41
N GLY A 294 25.15 -9.96 20.70
CA GLY A 294 24.30 -9.08 21.52
C GLY A 294 22.96 -9.70 21.96
N VAL A 295 22.58 -10.85 21.41
CA VAL A 295 21.40 -11.64 21.79
C VAL A 295 21.70 -13.13 21.72
N VAL A 296 20.86 -13.92 22.39
CA VAL A 296 20.92 -15.39 22.33
C VAL A 296 20.09 -15.89 21.16
N CYS A 297 20.72 -16.72 20.32
CA CYS A 297 20.03 -17.51 19.32
C CYS A 297 20.22 -19.00 19.63
N LEU A 298 19.14 -19.76 19.49
CA LEU A 298 19.19 -21.21 19.53
C LEU A 298 19.54 -21.75 18.12
N PRO A 299 20.15 -22.94 18.02
CA PRO A 299 20.32 -23.61 16.74
C PRO A 299 18.96 -23.83 16.07
N TYR A 300 18.92 -23.64 14.75
CA TYR A 300 17.80 -24.05 13.92
C TYR A 300 18.12 -25.44 13.34
N ILE A 301 17.33 -26.45 13.69
CA ILE A 301 17.49 -27.86 13.27
C ILE A 301 16.55 -28.14 12.11
#